data_AF-A0A946N8S9-F1
#
_entry.id   AF-A0A946N8S9-F1
#
_cell.length_a   1.000
_cell.length_b   1.000
_cell.length_c   1.000
_cell.angle_alpha   90.00
_cell.angle_beta   90.00
_cell.angle_gamma   90.00
#
_symmetry.space_group_name_H-M   'P 1'
#
loop_
_entity.id
_entity.type
_entity.pdbx_description
1 polymer ?
#
loop_
_entity_poly.entity_id
_entity_poly.type
_entity_poly.pdbx_seq_one_letter_code
_entity_poly.pdbx_strand_id
1 'polypeptide(L)'
;MKKLYTIASFVLVSVISFAQVTSDAFPEPTDVSTKILKSKKIVSSISTKAAPFWSVDFSGGIPSNWTNGSNPTPPVISAPWVYRGPSTNPGVNTGSQGAYAGTNGPIASPTAANGFMLFDSDYYDNGGTAGNFGAGTYPCNSITGGAPTGHVGTLTTDAIDCS
;
A
#
# COMPACT_ATOMS: atom_id res chain seq x y z
N MET A 1 -66.72 53.15 12.42
CA MET A 1 -66.30 51.86 11.79
C MET A 1 -64.81 51.79 11.45
N LYS A 2 -64.14 52.88 10.98
CA LYS A 2 -62.70 52.85 10.63
C LYS A 2 -61.73 52.49 11.79
N LYS A 3 -62.06 52.81 13.05
CA LYS A 3 -61.20 52.55 14.23
C LYS A 3 -61.17 51.08 14.70
N LEU A 4 -62.16 50.27 14.31
CA LEU A 4 -62.21 48.84 14.68
C LEU A 4 -61.30 47.98 13.79
N TYR A 5 -61.15 48.36 12.51
CA TYR A 5 -60.27 47.65 11.59
C TYR A 5 -58.79 47.79 11.96
N THR A 6 -58.38 48.94 12.50
CA THR A 6 -56.99 49.17 12.93
C THR A 6 -56.59 48.25 14.08
N ILE A 7 -57.49 48.02 15.06
CA ILE A 7 -57.22 47.13 16.20
C ILE A 7 -57.16 45.67 15.72
N ALA A 8 -58.08 45.27 14.83
CA ALA A 8 -58.06 43.92 14.25
C ALA A 8 -56.77 43.65 13.45
N SER A 9 -56.25 44.63 12.72
CA SER A 9 -54.97 44.49 12.00
C SER A 9 -53.76 44.38 12.93
N PHE A 10 -53.73 45.10 14.06
CA PHE A 10 -52.62 44.98 15.03
C PHE A 10 -52.61 43.62 15.75
N VAL A 11 -53.79 43.06 16.07
CA VAL A 11 -53.90 41.73 16.68
C VAL A 11 -53.47 40.62 15.71
N LEU A 12 -53.76 40.77 14.40
CA LEU A 12 -53.37 39.78 13.39
C LEU A 12 -51.84 39.75 13.17
N VAL A 13 -51.16 40.90 13.28
CA VAL A 13 -49.70 40.97 13.12
C VAL A 13 -48.97 40.35 14.32
N SER A 14 -49.51 40.45 15.54
CA SER A 14 -48.86 39.86 16.73
C SER A 14 -48.90 38.33 16.77
N VAL A 15 -49.94 37.68 16.21
CA VAL A 15 -50.01 36.21 16.16
C VAL A 15 -49.09 35.59 15.09
N ILE A 16 -48.67 36.37 14.09
CA ILE A 16 -47.75 35.86 13.05
C ILE A 16 -46.29 35.93 13.51
N SER A 17 -45.94 36.90 14.37
CA SER A 17 -44.55 37.09 14.86
C SER A 17 -44.08 36.05 15.89
N PHE A 18 -44.98 35.27 16.50
CA PHE A 18 -44.62 34.18 17.42
C PHE A 18 -44.59 32.79 16.75
N ALA A 19 -44.85 32.70 15.45
CA ALA A 19 -44.77 31.45 14.69
C ALA A 19 -43.40 31.19 14.04
N GLN A 20 -42.43 32.10 14.22
CA GLN A 20 -41.06 31.97 13.70
C GLN A 20 -40.02 31.98 14.83
N VAL A 21 -40.17 31.06 15.78
CA VAL A 21 -39.04 30.56 16.56
C VAL A 21 -39.07 29.04 16.44
N THR A 22 -38.65 28.52 15.30
CA THR A 22 -38.15 27.15 15.24
C THR A 22 -36.80 27.18 15.95
N SER A 23 -36.73 26.55 17.11
CA SER A 23 -35.46 26.23 17.76
C SER A 23 -34.58 25.48 16.76
N ASP A 24 -33.42 26.06 16.39
CA ASP A 24 -32.33 25.35 15.70
C ASP A 24 -31.62 24.36 16.66
N ALA A 25 -32.40 23.66 17.48
CA ALA A 25 -31.91 22.49 18.19
C ALA A 25 -31.88 21.36 17.16
N PHE A 26 -30.68 20.85 16.87
CA PHE A 26 -30.53 19.58 16.15
C PHE A 26 -31.49 18.56 16.78
N PRO A 27 -32.29 17.84 15.99
CA PRO A 27 -33.15 16.81 16.55
C PRO A 27 -32.27 15.83 17.32
N GLU A 28 -32.63 15.59 18.59
CA GLU A 28 -32.06 14.49 19.36
C GLU A 28 -32.30 13.21 18.55
N PRO A 29 -31.33 12.27 18.44
CA PRO A 29 -31.43 11.12 17.55
C PRO A 29 -32.60 10.23 17.99
N THR A 30 -33.79 10.52 17.49
CA THR A 30 -35.01 9.79 17.78
C THR A 30 -35.33 8.94 16.58
N ASP A 31 -35.27 7.65 16.84
CA ASP A 31 -35.61 6.53 15.97
C ASP A 31 -34.87 6.46 14.64
N VAL A 32 -33.78 5.68 14.70
CA VAL A 32 -33.26 4.87 13.61
C VAL A 32 -34.38 4.50 12.65
N SER A 33 -34.31 4.99 11.42
CA SER A 33 -35.12 4.46 10.33
C SER A 33 -34.89 2.96 10.25
N THR A 34 -35.83 2.17 10.79
CA THR A 34 -35.83 0.71 10.72
C THR A 34 -36.08 0.21 9.30
N LYS A 35 -36.28 1.12 8.34
CA LYS A 35 -36.18 0.82 6.92
C LYS A 35 -34.72 0.97 6.49
N ILE A 36 -33.89 0.02 6.95
CA ILE A 36 -32.79 -0.44 6.11
C ILE A 36 -33.47 -0.98 4.85
N LEU A 37 -33.64 -0.13 3.85
CA LEU A 37 -33.70 -0.58 2.48
C LEU A 37 -32.37 -1.28 2.27
N LYS A 38 -32.34 -2.60 2.52
CA LYS A 38 -31.25 -3.43 2.06
C LYS A 38 -31.31 -3.23 0.56
N SER A 39 -30.45 -2.35 0.03
CA SER A 39 -30.08 -2.41 -1.37
C SER A 39 -29.89 -3.88 -1.63
N LYS A 40 -30.72 -4.45 -2.51
CA LYS A 40 -30.57 -5.83 -2.90
C LYS A 40 -29.16 -5.84 -3.44
N LYS A 41 -28.21 -6.36 -2.66
CA LYS A 41 -26.83 -6.51 -3.07
C LYS A 41 -26.85 -7.61 -4.12
N ILE A 42 -27.38 -7.30 -5.29
CA ILE A 42 -27.02 -7.94 -6.54
C ILE A 42 -25.68 -7.31 -6.91
N VAL A 43 -24.71 -7.49 -6.02
CA VAL A 43 -23.33 -7.59 -6.41
C VAL A 43 -23.12 -9.10 -6.45
N SER A 44 -23.73 -9.75 -7.44
CA SER A 44 -23.27 -11.07 -7.88
C SER A 44 -22.08 -10.89 -8.81
N SER A 45 -21.16 -9.98 -8.49
CA SER A 45 -19.78 -10.25 -8.84
C SER A 45 -19.29 -11.19 -7.74
N ILE A 46 -19.50 -12.49 -7.95
CA ILE A 46 -18.40 -13.40 -7.66
C ILE A 46 -17.29 -12.85 -8.54
N SER A 47 -16.54 -11.86 -8.03
CA SER A 47 -15.34 -11.40 -8.69
C SER A 47 -14.35 -12.53 -8.44
N THR A 48 -14.54 -13.65 -9.14
CA THR A 48 -13.49 -14.63 -9.28
C THR A 48 -12.34 -13.86 -9.87
N LYS A 49 -11.24 -13.77 -9.10
CA LYS A 49 -9.98 -13.24 -9.62
C LYS A 49 -9.76 -13.97 -10.95
N ALA A 50 -9.68 -13.21 -12.04
CA ALA A 50 -9.37 -13.81 -13.34
C ALA A 50 -8.08 -14.61 -13.18
N ALA A 51 -8.02 -15.78 -13.82
CA ALA A 51 -6.77 -16.53 -13.87
C ALA A 51 -5.69 -15.60 -14.45
N PRO A 52 -4.54 -15.43 -13.76
CA PRO A 52 -3.45 -14.64 -14.31
C PRO A 52 -3.07 -15.23 -15.68
N PHE A 53 -2.95 -14.39 -16.70
CA PHE A 53 -2.44 -14.83 -18.01
C PHE A 53 -0.95 -15.21 -17.92
N TRP A 54 -0.25 -14.72 -16.91
CA TRP A 54 1.12 -15.07 -16.59
C TRP A 54 1.36 -15.05 -15.07
N SER A 55 2.17 -16.00 -14.58
CA SER A 55 2.57 -16.09 -13.18
C SER A 55 3.91 -16.79 -13.05
N VAL A 56 4.67 -16.44 -12.01
CA VAL A 56 5.92 -17.10 -11.64
C VAL A 56 5.88 -17.41 -10.14
N ASP A 57 6.22 -18.63 -9.78
CA ASP A 57 6.24 -19.10 -8.38
C ASP A 57 7.66 -19.34 -7.84
N PHE A 58 8.68 -19.16 -8.69
CA PHE A 58 10.10 -19.34 -8.41
C PHE A 58 10.50 -20.72 -7.88
N SER A 59 9.69 -21.77 -8.08
CA SER A 59 10.04 -23.14 -7.67
C SER A 59 11.38 -23.65 -8.22
N GLY A 60 11.78 -23.17 -9.40
CA GLY A 60 13.07 -23.45 -10.04
C GLY A 60 14.17 -22.38 -9.82
N GLY A 61 13.93 -21.39 -8.96
CA GLY A 61 14.80 -20.21 -8.83
C GLY A 61 14.57 -19.15 -9.91
N ILE A 62 15.58 -18.29 -10.13
CA ILE A 62 15.58 -17.33 -11.23
C ILE A 62 15.75 -18.09 -12.54
N PRO A 63 14.81 -17.98 -13.50
CA PRO A 63 14.97 -18.60 -14.81
C PRO A 63 16.26 -18.13 -15.50
N SER A 64 16.96 -19.04 -16.18
CA SER A 64 18.29 -18.75 -16.77
C SER A 64 18.27 -17.74 -17.91
N ASN A 65 17.11 -17.52 -18.52
CA ASN A 65 16.87 -16.48 -19.52
C ASN A 65 16.58 -15.10 -18.92
N TRP A 66 16.40 -15.00 -17.60
CA TRP A 66 16.20 -13.70 -16.95
C TRP A 66 17.55 -13.01 -16.72
N THR A 67 17.54 -11.68 -16.84
CA THR A 67 18.70 -10.85 -16.54
C THR A 67 18.57 -10.27 -15.14
N ASN A 68 19.56 -10.56 -14.28
CA ASN A 68 19.67 -10.00 -12.94
C ASN A 68 20.83 -9.00 -12.90
N GLY A 69 20.49 -7.70 -12.95
CA GLY A 69 21.47 -6.63 -13.07
C GLY A 69 22.26 -6.41 -11.78
N SER A 70 23.57 -6.22 -11.92
CA SER A 70 24.47 -5.91 -10.79
C SER A 70 25.68 -5.11 -11.26
N ASN A 71 25.95 -4.00 -10.57
CA ASN A 71 27.12 -3.15 -10.74
C ASN A 71 27.47 -2.53 -9.37
N PRO A 72 28.49 -3.03 -8.65
CA PRO A 72 28.87 -2.50 -7.34
C PRO A 72 29.70 -1.20 -7.41
N THR A 73 29.94 -0.65 -8.61
CA THR A 73 30.85 0.49 -8.79
C THR A 73 30.11 1.79 -9.13
N PRO A 74 30.58 2.97 -8.65
CA PRO A 74 30.02 4.28 -9.01
C PRO A 74 30.03 4.55 -10.53
N PRO A 75 29.18 5.46 -11.07
CA PRO A 75 28.33 6.42 -10.37
C PRO A 75 26.89 5.94 -10.10
N VAL A 76 26.48 4.77 -10.58
CA VAL A 76 25.18 4.16 -10.25
C VAL A 76 25.43 2.74 -9.80
N ILE A 77 25.15 2.49 -8.52
CA ILE A 77 25.33 1.18 -7.91
C ILE A 77 24.03 0.40 -8.06
N SER A 78 24.10 -0.70 -8.81
CA SER A 78 23.01 -1.66 -8.91
C SER A 78 23.34 -2.92 -8.14
N ALA A 79 22.38 -3.40 -7.36
CA ALA A 79 22.51 -4.62 -6.59
C ALA A 79 21.60 -5.71 -7.17
N PRO A 80 22.01 -6.99 -7.13
CA PRO A 80 21.22 -8.07 -7.67
C PRO A 80 19.97 -8.33 -6.81
N TRP A 81 18.93 -8.88 -7.42
CA TRP A 81 17.88 -9.56 -6.66
C TRP A 81 18.39 -10.94 -6.21
N VAL A 82 18.05 -11.36 -5.00
CA VAL A 82 18.42 -12.69 -4.48
C VAL A 82 17.21 -13.62 -4.45
N TYR A 83 17.43 -14.86 -4.86
CA TYR A 83 16.46 -15.93 -4.72
C TYR A 83 16.58 -16.57 -3.32
N ARG A 84 15.45 -16.68 -2.63
CA ARG A 84 15.28 -17.42 -1.37
C ARG A 84 14.44 -18.65 -1.67
N GLY A 85 15.09 -19.79 -1.81
CA GLY A 85 14.48 -21.07 -2.14
C GLY A 85 14.61 -22.12 -1.03
N PRO A 86 13.96 -23.29 -1.18
CA PRO A 86 14.03 -24.38 -0.21
C PRO A 86 15.45 -24.93 -0.01
N SER A 87 16.29 -24.81 -1.04
CA SER A 87 17.67 -25.31 -1.08
C SER A 87 18.72 -24.21 -0.95
N THR A 88 18.34 -22.95 -0.69
CA THR A 88 19.30 -21.85 -0.52
C THR A 88 19.62 -21.60 0.96
N ASN A 89 20.77 -20.99 1.21
CA ASN A 89 21.12 -20.46 2.52
C ASN A 89 21.54 -18.98 2.39
N PRO A 90 20.78 -18.02 2.93
CA PRO A 90 19.50 -18.19 3.62
C PRO A 90 18.37 -18.71 2.71
N GLY A 91 17.38 -19.37 3.31
CA GLY A 91 16.28 -20.05 2.61
C GLY A 91 14.93 -19.37 2.75
N VAL A 92 13.84 -20.09 2.43
CA VAL A 92 12.46 -19.59 2.45
C VAL A 92 11.96 -19.03 3.78
N ASN A 93 12.62 -19.36 4.90
CA ASN A 93 12.26 -18.89 6.24
C ASN A 93 12.95 -17.57 6.62
N THR A 94 13.75 -16.98 5.74
CA THR A 94 14.53 -15.77 6.02
C THR A 94 14.13 -14.65 5.08
N GLY A 95 13.68 -13.53 5.66
CA GLY A 95 13.44 -12.28 4.95
C GLY A 95 14.73 -11.51 4.66
N SER A 96 14.68 -10.19 4.82
CA SER A 96 15.86 -9.33 4.74
C SER A 96 16.88 -9.71 5.81
N GLN A 97 18.15 -9.71 5.44
CA GLN A 97 19.28 -9.84 6.35
C GLN A 97 19.80 -8.46 6.81
N GLY A 98 19.14 -7.38 6.40
CA GLY A 98 19.51 -6.02 6.73
C GLY A 98 19.48 -5.77 8.24
N ALA A 99 20.39 -4.93 8.71
CA ALA A 99 20.52 -4.56 10.12
C ALA A 99 19.21 -4.02 10.72
N TYR A 100 18.36 -3.41 9.90
CA TYR A 100 17.12 -2.76 10.33
C TYR A 100 15.86 -3.55 9.91
N ALA A 101 16.01 -4.80 9.46
CA ALA A 101 14.89 -5.68 9.15
C ALA A 101 14.05 -6.06 10.39
N GLY A 102 14.65 -6.03 11.59
CA GLY A 102 13.98 -6.37 12.84
C GLY A 102 13.46 -7.82 12.85
N THR A 103 12.20 -8.01 13.24
CA THR A 103 11.54 -9.33 13.26
C THR A 103 10.73 -9.61 11.99
N ASN A 104 10.93 -8.83 10.92
CA ASN A 104 10.21 -9.05 9.68
C ASN A 104 10.70 -10.35 9.02
N GLY A 105 9.80 -11.33 8.92
CA GLY A 105 10.07 -12.62 8.34
C GLY A 105 10.13 -12.61 6.80
N PRO A 106 10.09 -13.79 6.17
CA PRO A 106 10.01 -13.90 4.71
C PRO A 106 8.73 -13.28 4.15
N ILE A 107 8.68 -13.12 2.82
CA ILE A 107 7.50 -12.57 2.14
C ILE A 107 6.24 -13.40 2.43
N ALA A 108 5.14 -12.72 2.75
CA ALA A 108 3.84 -13.37 2.91
C ALA A 108 3.23 -13.67 1.53
N SER A 109 3.56 -14.84 0.97
CA SER A 109 3.03 -15.32 -0.31
C SER A 109 2.46 -16.73 -0.17
N PRO A 110 1.33 -17.07 -0.83
CA PRO A 110 0.83 -18.45 -0.89
C PRO A 110 1.85 -19.45 -1.45
N THR A 111 2.80 -18.99 -2.25
CA THR A 111 3.87 -19.81 -2.85
C THR A 111 5.24 -19.55 -2.23
N ALA A 112 5.34 -18.88 -1.08
CA ALA A 112 6.63 -18.58 -0.44
C ALA A 112 7.48 -19.85 -0.17
N ALA A 113 6.83 -20.99 0.03
CA ALA A 113 7.48 -22.29 0.19
C ALA A 113 8.17 -22.79 -1.09
N ASN A 114 7.75 -22.35 -2.28
CA ASN A 114 8.41 -22.67 -3.54
C ASN A 114 9.69 -21.83 -3.70
N GLY A 115 9.64 -20.60 -3.18
CA GLY A 115 10.72 -19.65 -3.14
C GLY A 115 10.26 -18.25 -3.54
N PHE A 116 11.12 -17.25 -3.36
CA PHE A 116 10.80 -15.87 -3.70
C PHE A 116 12.04 -15.04 -4.03
N MET A 117 11.81 -13.92 -4.71
CA MET A 117 12.82 -12.91 -4.99
C MET A 117 12.79 -11.82 -3.94
N LEU A 118 13.96 -11.41 -3.48
CA LEU A 118 14.14 -10.34 -2.50
C LEU A 118 15.20 -9.35 -3.01
N PHE A 119 14.89 -8.06 -2.91
CA PHE A 119 15.89 -7.00 -3.07
C PHE A 119 16.31 -6.51 -1.70
N ASP A 120 17.45 -6.98 -1.21
CA ASP A 120 17.89 -6.80 0.17
C ASP A 120 18.74 -5.53 0.35
N SER A 121 18.19 -4.37 -0.02
CA SER A 121 18.94 -3.11 -0.10
C SER A 121 19.61 -2.70 1.21
N ASP A 122 18.97 -2.95 2.35
CA ASP A 122 19.55 -2.65 3.66
C ASP A 122 20.77 -3.53 3.94
N TYR A 123 20.68 -4.84 3.69
CA TYR A 123 21.83 -5.74 3.78
C TYR A 123 22.95 -5.34 2.80
N TYR A 124 22.59 -4.92 1.60
CA TYR A 124 23.57 -4.45 0.62
C TYR A 124 24.29 -3.18 1.06
N ASP A 125 23.62 -2.29 1.79
CA ASP A 125 24.24 -1.08 2.33
C ASP A 125 25.13 -1.35 3.54
N ASN A 126 24.69 -2.23 4.45
CA ASN A 126 25.28 -2.33 5.80
C ASN A 126 25.81 -3.71 6.21
N GLY A 127 25.63 -4.73 5.37
CA GLY A 127 26.08 -6.09 5.64
C GLY A 127 25.37 -6.77 6.81
N GLY A 128 24.20 -6.28 7.22
CA GLY A 128 23.45 -6.78 8.37
C GLY A 128 23.89 -6.21 9.72
N THR A 129 24.79 -5.21 9.73
CA THR A 129 25.31 -4.61 10.96
C THR A 129 24.75 -3.20 11.16
N ALA A 130 24.09 -2.96 12.29
CA ALA A 130 23.52 -1.65 12.61
C ALA A 130 24.63 -0.60 12.73
N GLY A 131 24.43 0.57 12.11
CA GLY A 131 25.41 1.65 12.07
C GLY A 131 26.52 1.51 11.02
N ASN A 132 26.60 0.38 10.31
CA ASN A 132 27.63 0.12 9.29
C ASN A 132 27.24 0.67 7.90
N PHE A 133 26.71 1.89 7.85
CA PHE A 133 26.11 2.47 6.65
C PHE A 133 27.10 2.62 5.50
N GLY A 134 26.70 2.15 4.32
CA GLY A 134 27.48 2.16 3.09
C GLY A 134 28.86 1.50 3.19
N ALA A 135 28.96 0.44 3.99
CA ALA A 135 30.12 -0.45 4.07
C ALA A 135 29.77 -1.91 3.71
N GLY A 136 28.54 -2.15 3.24
CA GLY A 136 28.11 -3.43 2.69
C GLY A 136 28.63 -3.66 1.26
N THR A 137 28.23 -4.80 0.67
CA THR A 137 28.74 -5.28 -0.62
C THR A 137 28.37 -4.39 -1.81
N TYR A 138 27.27 -3.65 -1.70
CA TYR A 138 26.84 -2.66 -2.68
C TYR A 138 26.47 -1.41 -1.91
N PRO A 139 27.43 -0.57 -1.48
CA PRO A 139 27.11 0.59 -0.66
C PRO A 139 26.37 1.64 -1.50
N CYS A 140 25.32 2.30 -1.00
CA CYS A 140 24.63 3.36 -1.77
C CYS A 140 24.94 4.78 -1.30
N ASN A 141 25.84 4.92 -0.32
CA ASN A 141 26.44 6.19 0.05
C ASN A 141 27.45 6.63 -1.02
N SER A 142 27.67 7.94 -1.12
CA SER A 142 28.79 8.39 -1.94
C SER A 142 30.11 8.09 -1.22
N ILE A 143 30.85 7.10 -1.71
CA ILE A 143 32.21 6.77 -1.27
C ILE A 143 33.15 7.99 -1.35
N THR A 144 32.84 8.99 -2.19
CA THR A 144 33.64 10.21 -2.44
C THR A 144 32.95 11.54 -2.11
N GLY A 145 31.90 11.57 -1.28
CA GLY A 145 31.26 12.82 -0.82
C GLY A 145 30.29 13.56 -1.79
N GLY A 146 29.82 12.91 -2.86
CA GLY A 146 28.70 13.34 -3.71
C GLY A 146 27.31 12.92 -3.22
N ALA A 147 26.29 13.16 -4.04
CA ALA A 147 24.91 12.81 -3.72
C ALA A 147 24.73 11.28 -3.62
N PRO A 148 23.95 10.77 -2.65
CA PRO A 148 23.62 9.35 -2.57
C PRO A 148 22.92 8.92 -3.86
N THR A 149 23.39 7.83 -4.45
CA THR A 149 22.92 7.36 -5.77
C THR A 149 21.71 6.43 -5.65
N GLY A 150 21.40 5.98 -4.42
CA GLY A 150 20.41 4.93 -4.16
C GLY A 150 20.84 3.58 -4.73
N HIS A 151 20.22 2.50 -4.26
CA HIS A 151 20.35 1.20 -4.92
C HIS A 151 19.36 1.10 -6.08
N VAL A 152 19.83 0.59 -7.21
CA VAL A 152 18.96 0.18 -8.31
C VAL A 152 18.93 -1.35 -8.37
N GLY A 153 17.74 -1.94 -8.29
CA GLY A 153 17.55 -3.39 -8.42
C GLY A 153 16.78 -3.74 -9.68
N THR A 154 17.42 -4.33 -10.68
CA THR A 154 16.77 -4.74 -11.94
C THR A 154 16.76 -6.26 -12.08
N LEU A 155 15.57 -6.84 -12.18
CA LEU A 155 15.36 -8.22 -12.58
C LEU A 155 14.40 -8.22 -13.78
N THR A 156 14.84 -8.73 -14.91
CA THR A 156 14.13 -8.62 -16.19
C THR A 156 13.92 -10.00 -16.80
N THR A 157 12.68 -10.31 -17.13
CA THR A 157 12.28 -11.50 -17.91
C THR A 157 12.35 -11.19 -19.41
N ASP A 158 12.32 -12.24 -20.24
CA ASP A 158 12.00 -12.10 -21.65
C ASP A 158 10.62 -11.45 -21.86
N ALA A 159 10.41 -10.91 -23.07
CA ALA A 159 9.15 -10.31 -23.47
C ALA A 159 7.99 -11.32 -23.35
N ILE A 160 6.91 -10.90 -22.70
CA ILE A 160 5.67 -11.66 -22.64
C ILE A 160 4.83 -11.24 -23.84
N ASP A 161 4.61 -12.16 -24.78
CA ASP A 161 3.70 -11.96 -25.90
C ASP A 161 2.25 -12.13 -25.43
N CYS A 162 1.42 -11.12 -25.71
CA CYS A 162 0.00 -11.05 -25.33
C CYS A 162 -0.93 -10.99 -26.56
N SER A 163 -0.43 -11.29 -27.76
CA SER A 163 -1.18 -11.22 -29.02
C SER A 163 -2.19 -12.34 -29.24
#